data_AF-A0A222FGE3-F1
#
_entry.id   AF-A0A222FGE3-F1
#
_cell.length_a   1.000
_cell.length_b   1.000
_cell.length_c   1.000
_cell.angle_alpha   90.00
_cell.angle_beta   90.00
_cell.angle_gamma   90.00
#
_symmetry.space_group_name_H-M   'P 1'
#
loop_
_entity.id
_entity.type
_entity.pdbx_description
1 polymer ?
#
loop_
_entity_poly.entity_id
_entity_poly.type
_entity_poly.pdbx_seq_one_letter_code
_entity_poly.pdbx_strand_id
1 'polypeptide(L)'
;MALALEGYYGQFDGDVYIAGNRLGVDVRVTDLTGVVLNLLSHNINVRLSYHSGYNDTDLPDFDLIRVPLEQAGFGRSADSLDSHGRIHIVQGALSYDSLHSFWQAEWVRTTTEFDFTPELVGYYLTAGAYVGDVSLHATYAASSYGSVSGETELQPFLENPADPRFALARTYYGILDFIPDGSMDSYSVGARWNVRLDMALKAEISWLQETAPQSGFFANSASPQSKQSAWLYQLGWEWVF
;
A
#
# COMPACT_ATOMS: atom_id res chain seq x y z
N MET A 1 -18.82 27.91 -5.44
CA MET A 1 -17.55 27.18 -5.65
C MET A 1 -16.60 27.63 -4.57
N ALA A 2 -16.03 26.69 -3.82
CA ALA A 2 -15.03 26.94 -2.79
C ALA A 2 -13.73 26.23 -3.18
N LEU A 3 -12.60 26.86 -2.88
CA LEU A 3 -11.27 26.36 -3.14
C LEU A 3 -10.47 26.48 -1.85
N ALA A 4 -9.83 25.39 -1.43
CA ALA A 4 -8.90 25.37 -0.31
C ALA A 4 -7.58 24.77 -0.78
N LEU A 5 -6.47 25.43 -0.44
CA LEU A 5 -5.12 24.98 -0.70
C LEU A 5 -4.40 24.90 0.64
N GLU A 6 -3.90 23.71 0.95
CA GLU A 6 -3.16 23.43 2.18
C GLU A 6 -1.75 22.98 1.81
N GLY A 7 -0.77 23.44 2.58
CA GLY A 7 0.62 23.03 2.46
C GLY A 7 1.19 22.78 3.85
N TYR A 8 2.06 21.78 3.97
CA TYR A 8 2.69 21.46 5.23
C TYR A 8 4.15 21.01 5.04
N TYR A 9 4.92 21.13 6.11
CA TYR A 9 6.32 20.70 6.23
C TYR A 9 6.53 20.12 7.63
N GLY A 10 7.25 19.01 7.74
CA GLY A 10 7.53 18.38 9.03
C GLY A 10 8.41 17.13 8.91
N GLN A 11 8.36 16.31 9.95
CA GLN A 11 9.08 15.04 10.05
C GLN A 11 8.21 14.02 10.77
N PHE A 12 8.44 12.74 10.50
CA PHE A 12 7.79 11.61 11.17
C PHE A 12 8.85 10.71 11.80
N ASP A 13 8.60 10.31 13.04
CA ASP A 13 9.42 9.37 13.80
C ASP A 13 8.46 8.46 14.57
N GLY A 14 8.52 7.15 14.33
CA GLY A 14 7.68 6.20 15.04
C GLY A 14 7.76 4.76 14.55
N ASP A 15 7.03 3.88 15.25
CA ASP A 15 6.95 2.46 14.94
C ASP A 15 6.11 2.19 13.69
N VAL A 16 6.62 1.36 12.77
CA VAL A 16 5.84 0.87 11.61
C VAL A 16 5.42 -0.59 11.78
N TYR A 17 4.19 -0.86 11.39
CA TYR A 17 3.60 -2.19 11.39
C TYR A 17 3.39 -2.64 9.94
N ILE A 18 3.97 -3.76 9.55
CA ILE A 18 3.67 -4.42 8.26
C ILE A 18 2.88 -5.70 8.56
N ALA A 19 1.71 -5.84 7.94
CA ALA A 19 0.81 -6.98 8.11
C ALA A 19 0.50 -7.32 9.59
N GLY A 20 0.40 -6.31 10.46
CA GLY A 20 0.12 -6.46 11.89
C GLY A 20 1.32 -6.80 12.77
N ASN A 21 2.51 -7.02 12.19
CA ASN A 21 3.75 -7.19 12.94
C ASN A 21 4.48 -5.85 13.04
N ARG A 22 4.88 -5.45 14.25
CA ARG A 22 5.82 -4.34 14.43
C ARG A 22 7.13 -4.72 13.75
N LEU A 23 7.55 -3.95 12.77
CA LEU A 23 8.94 -3.98 12.34
C LEU A 23 9.75 -3.47 13.53
N GLY A 24 10.74 -4.22 13.98
CA GLY A 24 11.60 -3.84 15.12
C GLY A 24 12.53 -2.66 14.80
N VAL A 25 12.06 -1.71 14.00
CA VAL A 25 12.80 -0.59 13.43
C VAL A 25 11.96 0.68 13.60
N ASP A 26 12.57 1.71 14.18
CA ASP A 26 11.99 3.04 14.26
C ASP A 26 12.08 3.70 12.89
N VAL A 27 10.93 3.95 12.25
CA VAL A 27 10.90 4.58 10.93
C VAL A 27 11.05 6.07 11.07
N ARG A 28 12.02 6.63 10.36
CA ARG A 28 12.28 8.06 10.30
C ARG A 28 12.06 8.58 8.90
N VAL A 29 11.17 9.55 8.77
CA VAL A 29 10.94 10.29 7.52
C VAL A 29 11.19 11.77 7.78
N THR A 30 12.22 12.31 7.14
CA THR A 30 12.59 13.74 7.19
C THR A 30 12.09 14.47 5.95
N ASP A 31 12.11 15.80 5.96
CA ASP A 31 11.64 16.64 4.86
C ASP A 31 10.24 16.25 4.33
N LEU A 32 9.36 15.85 5.25
CA LEU A 32 8.00 15.48 4.90
C LEU A 32 7.24 16.74 4.52
N THR A 33 6.92 16.85 3.24
CA THR A 33 6.22 17.97 2.63
C THR A 33 4.99 17.49 1.90
N GLY A 34 3.98 18.34 1.83
CA GLY A 34 2.83 18.03 1.02
C GLY A 34 2.00 19.25 0.67
N VAL A 35 1.28 19.13 -0.43
CA VAL A 35 0.31 20.11 -0.89
C VAL A 35 -0.99 19.37 -1.18
N VAL A 36 -2.10 19.91 -0.67
CA VAL A 36 -3.45 19.38 -0.86
C VAL A 36 -4.33 20.49 -1.41
N LEU A 37 -4.94 20.24 -2.57
CA LEU A 37 -5.93 21.09 -3.18
C LEU A 37 -7.30 20.45 -3.04
N ASN A 38 -8.25 21.18 -2.48
CA ASN A 38 -9.66 20.79 -2.39
C ASN A 38 -10.53 21.78 -3.17
N LEU A 39 -11.37 21.28 -4.06
CA LEU A 39 -12.32 22.05 -4.85
C LEU A 39 -13.72 21.52 -4.56
N LEU A 40 -14.57 22.39 -4.02
CA LEU A 40 -15.95 22.07 -3.69
C LEU A 40 -16.91 22.89 -4.57
N SER A 41 -17.82 22.19 -5.24
CA SER A 41 -18.91 22.80 -5.97
C SER A 41 -20.19 22.00 -5.77
N HIS A 42 -21.16 22.60 -5.08
CA HIS A 42 -22.42 21.96 -4.73
C HIS A 42 -22.17 20.63 -4.00
N ASN A 43 -22.62 19.53 -4.58
CA ASN A 43 -22.52 18.17 -4.07
C ASN A 43 -21.24 17.47 -4.51
N ILE A 44 -20.38 18.10 -5.32
CA ILE A 44 -19.14 17.51 -5.86
C ILE A 44 -17.93 18.08 -5.12
N ASN A 45 -17.05 17.18 -4.66
CA ASN A 45 -15.75 17.50 -4.09
C ASN A 45 -14.64 16.84 -4.92
N VAL A 46 -13.60 17.60 -5.25
CA VAL A 46 -12.38 17.11 -5.89
C VAL A 46 -11.21 17.40 -4.96
N ARG A 47 -10.42 16.37 -4.64
CA ARG A 47 -9.17 16.50 -3.90
C ARG A 47 -8.02 16.03 -4.77
N LEU A 48 -6.97 16.83 -4.84
CA LEU A 48 -5.69 16.45 -5.42
C LEU A 48 -4.62 16.66 -4.36
N SER A 49 -3.71 15.70 -4.20
CA SER A 49 -2.59 15.89 -3.29
C SER A 49 -1.30 15.30 -3.82
N TYR A 50 -0.22 15.95 -3.40
CA TYR A 50 1.14 15.51 -3.63
C TYR A 50 1.87 15.56 -2.30
N HIS A 51 2.54 14.47 -1.95
CA HIS A 51 3.31 14.32 -0.74
C HIS A 51 4.71 13.81 -1.10
N SER A 52 5.72 14.29 -0.37
CA SER A 52 7.12 13.91 -0.56
C SER A 52 7.80 13.83 0.80
N GLY A 53 8.66 12.85 1.02
CA GLY A 53 9.46 12.73 2.24
C GLY A 53 10.73 11.94 1.96
N TYR A 54 11.77 12.14 2.75
CA TYR A 54 13.01 11.38 2.67
C TYR A 54 13.01 10.32 3.78
N ASN A 55 13.05 9.05 3.40
CA ASN A 55 13.20 7.96 4.36
C ASN A 55 14.67 7.88 4.80
N ASP A 56 14.86 7.92 6.10
CA ASP A 56 16.16 7.85 6.78
C ASP A 56 16.15 6.70 7.79
N THR A 57 15.47 5.62 7.39
CA THR A 57 15.27 4.44 8.23
C THR A 57 16.38 3.45 7.95
N ASP A 58 17.20 3.19 8.96
CA ASP A 58 18.18 2.11 8.95
C ASP A 58 17.48 0.76 9.14
N LEU A 59 17.77 -0.22 8.29
CA LEU A 59 17.32 -1.60 8.42
C LEU A 59 18.52 -2.50 8.75
N PRO A 60 18.85 -2.70 10.05
CA PRO A 60 20.05 -3.46 10.44
C PRO A 60 20.09 -4.90 9.90
N ASP A 61 18.92 -5.50 9.67
CA ASP A 61 18.83 -6.84 9.08
C ASP A 61 19.30 -6.87 7.62
N PHE A 62 19.16 -5.76 6.87
CA PHE A 62 19.67 -5.66 5.51
C PHE A 62 21.20 -5.45 5.48
N ASP A 63 21.78 -4.81 6.50
CA ASP A 63 23.23 -4.66 6.63
C ASP A 63 23.96 -6.01 6.73
N LEU A 64 23.29 -7.05 7.25
CA LEU A 64 23.84 -8.42 7.30
C LEU A 64 24.13 -8.99 5.92
N ILE A 65 23.53 -8.44 4.86
CA ILE A 65 23.68 -8.89 3.47
C ILE A 65 24.40 -7.81 2.65
N ARG A 66 24.07 -6.54 2.87
CA ARG A 66 24.69 -5.37 2.21
C ARG A 66 26.21 -5.32 2.41
N VAL A 67 26.69 -5.44 3.65
CA VAL A 67 28.13 -5.36 3.95
C VAL A 67 28.93 -6.49 3.28
N PRO A 68 28.52 -7.76 3.33
CA PRO A 68 29.16 -8.82 2.54
C PRO A 68 29.14 -8.59 1.04
N LEU A 69 28.04 -8.03 0.48
CA LEU A 69 27.95 -7.69 -0.95
C LEU A 69 28.97 -6.63 -1.34
N GLU A 70 29.09 -5.55 -0.57
CA GLU A 70 30.11 -4.51 -0.77
C GLU A 70 31.52 -5.09 -0.72
N GLN A 71 31.83 -5.89 0.30
CA GLN A 71 33.14 -6.51 0.49
C GLN A 71 33.50 -7.48 -0.64
N ALA A 72 32.50 -8.15 -1.22
CA ALA A 72 32.67 -9.03 -2.37
C ALA A 72 32.73 -8.29 -3.72
N GLY A 73 32.56 -6.97 -3.72
CA GLY A 73 32.62 -6.12 -4.91
C GLY A 73 31.30 -5.99 -5.68
N PHE A 74 30.16 -6.38 -5.08
CA PHE A 74 28.82 -6.29 -5.65
C PHE A 74 28.12 -4.99 -5.22
N GLY A 75 28.72 -3.86 -5.58
CA GLY A 75 28.27 -2.53 -5.14
C GLY A 75 26.82 -2.24 -5.52
N ARG A 76 26.40 -2.55 -6.76
CA ARG A 76 25.01 -2.26 -7.18
C ARG A 76 24.00 -3.09 -6.40
N SER A 77 24.31 -4.36 -6.17
CA SER A 77 23.44 -5.25 -5.37
C SER A 77 23.42 -4.87 -3.88
N ALA A 78 24.47 -4.23 -3.38
CA ALA A 78 24.47 -3.69 -2.03
C ALA A 78 23.65 -2.39 -1.96
N ASP A 79 23.87 -1.47 -2.90
CA ASP A 79 23.16 -0.19 -2.99
C ASP A 79 21.65 -0.39 -3.17
N SER A 80 21.22 -1.43 -3.89
CA SER A 80 19.80 -1.74 -4.07
C SER A 80 19.08 -2.14 -2.78
N LEU A 81 19.81 -2.67 -1.79
CA LEU A 81 19.27 -2.97 -0.46
C LEU A 81 19.20 -1.74 0.45
N ASP A 82 19.63 -0.57 -0.03
CA ASP A 82 19.52 0.66 0.71
C ASP A 82 18.05 1.11 0.80
N SER A 83 17.62 1.40 2.03
CA SER A 83 16.30 1.94 2.34
C SER A 83 16.28 3.46 2.44
N HIS A 84 17.39 4.15 2.18
CA HIS A 84 17.47 5.61 2.17
C HIS A 84 17.09 6.21 0.82
N GLY A 85 16.38 7.33 0.82
CA GLY A 85 15.82 7.87 -0.43
C GLY A 85 14.42 8.47 -0.29
N ARG A 86 13.95 9.06 -1.38
CA ARG A 86 12.69 9.81 -1.40
C ARG A 86 11.49 8.92 -1.68
N ILE A 87 10.41 9.20 -0.95
CA ILE A 87 9.06 8.66 -1.16
C ILE A 87 8.20 9.77 -1.72
N HIS A 88 7.45 9.46 -2.78
CA HIS A 88 6.48 10.36 -3.39
C HIS A 88 5.10 9.71 -3.42
N ILE A 89 4.08 10.45 -3.02
CA ILE A 89 2.69 10.00 -3.08
C ILE A 89 1.88 11.04 -3.85
N VAL A 90 1.21 10.59 -4.90
CA VAL A 90 0.24 11.40 -5.65
C VAL A 90 -1.14 10.80 -5.45
N GLN A 91 -2.12 11.62 -5.11
CA GLN A 91 -3.50 11.17 -4.93
C GLN A 91 -4.47 12.08 -5.66
N GLY A 92 -5.52 11.47 -6.21
CA GLY A 92 -6.67 12.16 -6.76
C GLY A 92 -7.94 11.49 -6.25
N ALA A 93 -8.84 12.29 -5.71
CA ALA A 93 -10.15 11.82 -5.24
C ALA A 93 -11.25 12.72 -5.77
N LEU A 94 -12.38 12.10 -6.07
CA LEU A 94 -13.59 12.75 -6.54
C LEU A 94 -14.75 12.13 -5.78
N SER A 95 -15.57 12.95 -5.14
CA SER A 95 -16.76 12.47 -4.47
C SER A 95 -17.97 13.32 -4.81
N TYR A 96 -19.12 12.68 -4.73
CA TYR A 96 -20.42 13.28 -4.83
C TYR A 96 -21.29 12.77 -3.69
N ASP A 97 -21.99 13.66 -3.01
CA ASP A 97 -22.90 13.28 -1.95
C ASP A 97 -24.19 14.12 -2.01
N SER A 98 -25.33 13.45 -1.93
CA SER A 98 -26.66 14.04 -1.96
C SER A 98 -27.58 13.34 -0.96
N LEU A 99 -28.79 13.87 -0.77
CA LEU A 99 -29.76 13.26 0.15
C LEU A 99 -30.22 11.84 -0.25
N HIS A 100 -29.98 11.41 -1.49
CA HIS A 100 -30.49 10.15 -2.02
C HIS A 100 -29.40 9.18 -2.49
N SER A 101 -28.23 9.69 -2.85
CA SER A 101 -27.12 8.88 -3.35
C SER A 101 -25.78 9.54 -3.11
N PHE A 102 -24.76 8.70 -3.08
CA PHE A 102 -23.37 9.12 -2.98
C PHE A 102 -22.51 8.25 -3.89
N TRP A 103 -21.37 8.78 -4.28
CA TRP A 103 -20.29 7.99 -4.85
C TRP A 103 -18.94 8.67 -4.59
N GLN A 104 -17.89 7.88 -4.57
CA GLN A 104 -16.53 8.35 -4.39
C GLN A 104 -15.58 7.49 -5.21
N ALA A 105 -14.66 8.14 -5.90
CA ALA A 105 -13.56 7.54 -6.61
C ALA A 105 -12.25 8.09 -6.05
N GLU A 106 -11.26 7.24 -5.86
CA GLU A 106 -9.92 7.60 -5.43
C GLU A 106 -8.88 6.82 -6.24
N TRP A 107 -7.80 7.51 -6.55
CA TRP A 107 -6.59 6.95 -7.13
C TRP A 107 -5.40 7.43 -6.31
N VAL A 108 -4.48 6.52 -6.03
CA VAL A 108 -3.21 6.80 -5.35
C VAL A 108 -2.08 6.11 -6.09
N ARG A 109 -0.95 6.80 -6.18
CA ARG A 109 0.32 6.23 -6.63
C ARG A 109 1.42 6.62 -5.66
N THR A 110 2.13 5.63 -5.15
CA THR A 110 3.30 5.79 -4.29
C THR A 110 4.52 5.24 -5.04
N THR A 111 5.52 6.08 -5.24
CA THR A 111 6.81 5.73 -5.86
C THR A 111 7.93 6.01 -4.88
N THR A 112 8.95 5.17 -4.90
CA THR A 112 10.12 5.29 -4.03
C THR A 112 11.41 5.26 -4.84
N GLU A 113 12.47 5.84 -4.29
CA GLU A 113 13.82 5.73 -4.86
C GLU A 113 14.53 4.43 -4.44
N PHE A 114 13.93 3.62 -3.55
CA PHE A 114 14.47 2.32 -3.13
C PHE A 114 14.15 1.24 -4.17
N ASP A 115 15.15 0.46 -4.57
CA ASP A 115 14.98 -0.63 -5.55
C ASP A 115 14.19 -1.81 -4.99
N PHE A 116 14.29 -2.04 -3.68
CA PHE A 116 13.60 -3.15 -2.97
C PHE A 116 12.23 -2.76 -2.40
N THR A 117 11.72 -1.56 -2.73
CA THR A 117 10.36 -1.17 -2.35
C THR A 117 9.50 -1.02 -3.61
N PRO A 118 8.37 -1.77 -3.69
CA PRO A 118 7.52 -1.71 -4.86
C PRO A 118 6.85 -0.35 -5.00
N GLU A 119 6.70 0.08 -6.25
CA GLU A 119 5.70 1.09 -6.57
C GLU A 119 4.30 0.54 -6.25
N LEU A 120 3.49 1.33 -5.55
CA LEU A 120 2.09 1.01 -5.25
C LEU A 120 1.16 1.90 -6.07
N VAL A 121 0.24 1.28 -6.81
CA VAL A 121 -0.88 1.97 -7.44
C VAL A 121 -2.18 1.41 -6.88
N GLY A 122 -3.06 2.28 -6.38
CA GLY A 122 -4.35 1.91 -5.83
C GLY A 122 -5.50 2.68 -6.48
N TYR A 123 -6.63 2.00 -6.65
CA TYR A 123 -7.90 2.54 -7.11
C TYR A 123 -9.00 2.12 -6.15
N TYR A 124 -9.93 3.02 -5.88
CA TYR A 124 -11.09 2.77 -5.04
C TYR A 124 -12.30 3.48 -5.65
N LEU A 125 -13.40 2.76 -5.85
CA LEU A 125 -14.67 3.31 -6.31
C LEU A 125 -15.79 2.75 -5.45
N THR A 126 -16.57 3.62 -4.84
CA THR A 126 -17.78 3.25 -4.09
C THR A 126 -18.96 4.07 -4.58
N ALA A 127 -20.12 3.45 -4.64
CA ALA A 127 -21.38 4.11 -4.97
C ALA A 127 -22.51 3.52 -4.16
N GLY A 128 -23.48 4.35 -3.79
CA GLY A 128 -24.56 3.94 -2.91
C GLY A 128 -25.77 4.85 -2.95
N ALA A 129 -26.82 4.40 -2.26
CA ALA A 129 -28.09 5.09 -2.17
C ALA A 129 -28.66 5.02 -0.75
N TYR A 130 -29.43 6.05 -0.40
CA TYR A 130 -30.15 6.14 0.86
C TYR A 130 -31.63 5.77 0.64
N VAL A 131 -32.11 4.77 1.37
CA VAL A 131 -33.49 4.26 1.34
C VAL A 131 -34.04 4.26 2.76
N GLY A 132 -34.71 5.36 3.12
CA GLY A 132 -35.15 5.58 4.51
C GLY A 132 -33.96 5.60 5.47
N ASP A 133 -34.00 4.73 6.47
CA ASP A 133 -32.94 4.60 7.48
C ASP A 133 -31.79 3.69 7.04
N VAL A 134 -31.82 3.15 5.82
CA VAL A 134 -30.81 2.22 5.29
C VAL A 134 -30.01 2.89 4.18
N SER A 135 -28.68 2.80 4.24
CA SER A 135 -27.80 3.09 3.11
C SER A 135 -27.25 1.80 2.55
N LEU A 136 -27.33 1.63 1.23
CA LEU A 136 -26.76 0.50 0.49
C LEU A 136 -25.57 0.99 -0.32
N HIS A 137 -24.51 0.19 -0.42
CA HIS A 137 -23.35 0.52 -1.23
C HIS A 137 -22.75 -0.69 -1.92
N ALA A 138 -22.08 -0.43 -3.03
CA ALA A 138 -21.17 -1.36 -3.69
C ALA A 138 -19.82 -0.68 -3.87
N THR A 139 -18.76 -1.45 -3.74
CA THR A 139 -17.39 -0.95 -3.81
C THR A 139 -16.55 -1.86 -4.68
N TYR A 140 -15.72 -1.25 -5.52
CA TYR A 140 -14.63 -1.90 -6.22
C TYR A 140 -13.33 -1.24 -5.77
N ALA A 141 -12.34 -2.05 -5.41
CA ALA A 141 -11.00 -1.55 -5.16
C ALA A 141 -9.97 -2.45 -5.82
N ALA A 142 -8.91 -1.86 -6.36
CA ALA A 142 -7.81 -2.58 -6.97
C ALA A 142 -6.49 -1.99 -6.50
N SER A 143 -5.49 -2.83 -6.28
CA SER A 143 -4.14 -2.43 -5.93
C SER A 143 -3.12 -3.25 -6.70
N SER A 144 -2.04 -2.62 -7.13
CA SER A 144 -0.90 -3.29 -7.74
C SER A 144 0.37 -2.80 -7.08
N TYR A 145 1.22 -3.76 -6.73
CA TYR A 145 2.63 -3.55 -6.49
C TYR A 145 3.40 -3.85 -7.77
N GLY A 146 4.54 -3.21 -7.99
CA GLY A 146 5.34 -3.44 -9.18
C GLY A 146 6.68 -2.71 -9.12
N SER A 147 7.43 -2.80 -10.23
CA SER A 147 8.74 -2.17 -10.39
C SER A 147 9.82 -2.70 -9.43
N VAL A 148 9.63 -3.88 -8.85
CA VAL A 148 10.64 -4.56 -8.05
C VAL A 148 11.48 -5.44 -8.96
N SER A 149 12.75 -5.12 -9.10
CA SER A 149 13.70 -5.98 -9.78
C SER A 149 15.06 -5.85 -9.10
N GLY A 150 15.59 -6.96 -8.60
CA GLY A 150 16.95 -6.97 -8.08
C GLY A 150 17.98 -6.79 -9.18
N GLU A 151 19.11 -6.19 -8.82
CA GLU A 151 20.32 -6.15 -9.64
C GLU A 151 20.77 -7.54 -10.14
N THR A 152 21.44 -7.55 -11.28
CA THR A 152 21.81 -8.77 -12.01
C THR A 152 23.23 -9.26 -11.75
N GLU A 153 24.02 -8.56 -10.92
CA GLU A 153 25.45 -8.87 -10.70
C GLU A 153 25.68 -10.27 -10.14
N LEU A 154 24.75 -10.74 -9.32
CA LEU A 154 24.84 -12.02 -8.62
C LEU A 154 24.25 -13.18 -9.42
N GLN A 155 23.48 -12.89 -10.47
CA GLN A 155 22.73 -13.88 -11.25
C GLN A 155 23.61 -15.03 -11.80
N PRO A 156 24.84 -14.78 -12.32
CA PRO A 156 25.70 -15.85 -12.82
C PRO A 156 26.11 -16.87 -11.74
N PHE A 157 26.15 -16.47 -10.48
CA PHE A 157 26.60 -17.35 -9.39
C PHE A 157 25.49 -18.30 -8.91
N LEU A 158 24.23 -18.10 -9.31
CA LEU A 158 23.13 -19.00 -8.99
C LEU A 158 23.19 -20.33 -9.76
N GLU A 159 23.95 -20.39 -10.85
CA GLU A 159 24.04 -21.58 -11.70
C GLU A 159 24.90 -22.70 -11.10
N ASN A 160 25.82 -22.34 -10.19
CA ASN A 160 26.78 -23.28 -9.62
C ASN A 160 26.78 -23.25 -8.08
N PRO A 161 26.15 -24.25 -7.42
CA PRO A 161 26.15 -24.37 -5.96
C PRO A 161 27.52 -24.50 -5.30
N ALA A 162 28.57 -24.82 -6.07
CA ALA A 162 29.94 -24.92 -5.55
C ALA A 162 30.71 -23.59 -5.56
N ASP A 163 30.17 -22.52 -6.19
CA ASP A 163 30.80 -21.20 -6.13
C ASP A 163 30.68 -20.64 -4.70
N PRO A 164 31.76 -20.13 -4.08
CA PRO A 164 31.70 -19.55 -2.73
C PRO A 164 30.72 -18.37 -2.59
N ARG A 165 30.33 -17.72 -3.69
CA ARG A 165 29.36 -16.62 -3.74
C ARG A 165 27.93 -17.07 -3.97
N PHE A 166 27.70 -18.36 -4.23
CA PHE A 166 26.35 -18.91 -4.44
C PHE A 166 25.42 -18.61 -3.26
N ALA A 167 25.93 -18.75 -2.03
CA ALA A 167 25.15 -18.46 -0.83
C ALA A 167 24.72 -16.99 -0.76
N LEU A 168 25.62 -16.07 -1.11
CA LEU A 168 25.35 -14.64 -1.11
C LEU A 168 24.32 -14.26 -2.19
N ALA A 169 24.48 -14.80 -3.41
CA ALA A 169 23.52 -14.64 -4.49
C ALA A 169 22.13 -15.17 -4.11
N ARG A 170 22.08 -16.40 -3.55
CA ARG A 170 20.81 -17.01 -3.12
C ARG A 170 20.11 -16.20 -2.04
N THR A 171 20.86 -15.68 -1.07
CA THR A 171 20.28 -14.85 0.00
C THR A 171 19.74 -13.54 -0.55
N TYR A 172 20.48 -12.85 -1.44
CA TYR A 172 20.04 -11.62 -2.07
C TYR A 172 18.74 -11.79 -2.86
N TYR A 173 18.68 -12.75 -3.80
CA TYR A 173 17.47 -12.98 -4.58
C TYR A 173 16.33 -13.57 -3.74
N GLY A 174 16.66 -14.27 -2.65
CA GLY A 174 15.65 -14.76 -1.71
C GLY A 174 14.92 -13.65 -0.95
N ILE A 175 15.51 -12.45 -0.81
CA ILE A 175 14.80 -11.30 -0.23
C ILE A 175 13.68 -10.83 -1.18
N LEU A 176 13.92 -10.82 -2.49
CA LEU A 176 12.94 -10.38 -3.49
C LEU A 176 11.66 -11.21 -3.44
N ASP A 177 11.74 -12.50 -3.10
CA ASP A 177 10.57 -13.38 -2.98
C ASP A 177 9.58 -12.94 -1.88
N PHE A 178 10.04 -12.14 -0.91
CA PHE A 178 9.20 -11.59 0.17
C PHE A 178 8.63 -10.22 -0.14
N ILE A 179 9.08 -9.58 -1.22
CA ILE A 179 8.60 -8.25 -1.59
C ILE A 179 7.34 -8.43 -2.44
N PRO A 180 6.23 -7.77 -2.10
CA PRO A 180 5.05 -7.80 -2.95
C PRO A 180 5.33 -7.20 -4.33
N ASP A 181 5.01 -7.94 -5.39
CA ASP A 181 5.10 -7.51 -6.80
C ASP A 181 3.82 -7.84 -7.59
N GLY A 182 2.77 -8.24 -6.86
CA GLY A 182 1.49 -8.68 -7.40
C GLY A 182 0.39 -7.63 -7.40
N SER A 183 -0.79 -8.05 -7.79
CA SER A 183 -1.98 -7.21 -7.87
C SER A 183 -3.23 -7.93 -7.36
N MET A 184 -4.17 -7.16 -6.84
CA MET A 184 -5.39 -7.66 -6.21
C MET A 184 -6.57 -6.74 -6.52
N ASP A 185 -7.71 -7.38 -6.77
CA ASP A 185 -9.00 -6.73 -6.93
C ASP A 185 -9.93 -7.17 -5.79
N SER A 186 -10.84 -6.29 -5.40
CA SER A 186 -11.87 -6.57 -4.41
C SER A 186 -13.21 -5.96 -4.80
N TYR A 187 -14.26 -6.71 -4.51
CA TYR A 187 -15.65 -6.33 -4.77
C TYR A 187 -16.43 -6.48 -3.48
N SER A 188 -17.00 -5.39 -2.97
CA SER A 188 -17.85 -5.39 -1.78
C SER A 188 -19.27 -4.97 -2.10
N VAL A 189 -20.22 -5.55 -1.38
CA VAL A 189 -21.58 -5.02 -1.25
C VAL A 189 -21.90 -4.93 0.23
N GLY A 190 -22.45 -3.80 0.65
CA GLY A 190 -22.75 -3.55 2.05
C GLY A 190 -24.03 -2.76 2.26
N ALA A 191 -24.47 -2.81 3.51
CA ALA A 191 -25.61 -2.08 4.00
C ALA A 191 -25.30 -1.51 5.39
N ARG A 192 -25.79 -0.31 5.66
CA ARG A 192 -25.80 0.30 6.97
C ARG A 192 -27.22 0.72 7.31
N TRP A 193 -27.72 0.27 8.44
CA TRP A 193 -29.05 0.60 8.95
C TRP A 193 -28.93 1.46 10.20
N ASN A 194 -29.44 2.68 10.15
CA ASN A 194 -29.65 3.54 11.31
C ASN A 194 -30.86 3.03 12.10
N VAL A 195 -30.62 2.18 13.11
CA VAL A 195 -31.71 1.69 13.98
C VAL A 195 -32.27 2.82 14.82
N ARG A 196 -31.39 3.75 15.24
CA ARG A 196 -31.70 5.00 15.94
C ARG A 196 -30.73 6.08 15.48
N LEU A 197 -30.99 7.33 15.85
CA LEU A 197 -30.10 8.46 15.55
C LEU A 197 -28.68 8.27 16.09
N ASP A 198 -28.54 7.52 17.19
CA ASP A 198 -27.32 7.24 17.93
C ASP A 198 -26.80 5.79 17.71
N MET A 199 -27.48 4.98 16.89
CA MET A 199 -27.15 3.56 16.72
C MET A 199 -27.26 3.10 15.27
N ALA A 200 -26.22 2.43 14.78
CA ALA A 200 -26.22 1.85 13.45
C ALA A 200 -25.70 0.41 13.42
N LEU A 201 -26.31 -0.41 12.58
CA LEU A 201 -25.82 -1.74 12.21
C LEU A 201 -25.20 -1.68 10.83
N LYS A 202 -24.09 -2.38 10.63
CA LYS A 202 -23.37 -2.48 9.36
C LYS A 202 -23.16 -3.94 9.02
N ALA A 203 -23.38 -4.29 7.76
CA ALA A 203 -23.03 -5.58 7.20
C ALA A 203 -22.38 -5.39 5.84
N GLU A 204 -21.27 -6.09 5.59
CA GLU A 204 -20.57 -6.07 4.31
C GLU A 204 -20.06 -7.47 3.97
N ILE A 205 -20.13 -7.80 2.68
CA ILE A 205 -19.55 -9.00 2.10
C ILE A 205 -18.59 -8.55 1.02
N SER A 206 -17.35 -9.01 1.11
CA SER A 206 -16.29 -8.69 0.15
C SER A 206 -15.72 -9.97 -0.45
N TRP A 207 -15.50 -9.97 -1.76
CA TRP A 207 -14.70 -10.96 -2.44
C TRP A 207 -13.38 -10.33 -2.86
N LEU A 208 -12.27 -10.90 -2.40
CA LEU A 208 -10.91 -10.46 -2.69
C LEU A 208 -10.24 -11.50 -3.58
N GLN A 209 -9.58 -11.06 -4.65
CA GLN A 209 -8.92 -11.93 -5.60
C GLN A 209 -7.61 -11.32 -6.10
N GLU A 210 -6.53 -12.10 -6.06
CA GLU A 210 -5.29 -11.72 -6.72
C GLU A 210 -5.44 -11.79 -8.25
N THR A 211 -5.17 -10.67 -8.92
CA THR A 211 -5.07 -10.60 -10.38
C THR A 211 -3.65 -10.96 -10.85
N ALA A 212 -2.63 -10.78 -9.99
CA ALA A 212 -1.29 -11.37 -10.07
C ALA A 212 -0.83 -11.88 -8.69
N PRO A 213 -0.11 -13.02 -8.60
CA PRO A 213 0.32 -13.60 -7.32
C PRO A 213 1.25 -12.64 -6.56
N GLN A 214 1.47 -12.88 -5.27
CA GLN A 214 2.35 -12.05 -4.41
C GLN A 214 1.83 -10.60 -4.25
N SER A 215 0.52 -10.42 -4.10
CA SER A 215 -0.08 -9.12 -3.77
C SER A 215 0.28 -8.58 -2.38
N GLY A 216 0.96 -9.38 -1.55
CA GLY A 216 1.28 -9.06 -0.16
C GLY A 216 0.10 -9.18 0.81
N PHE A 217 -1.13 -9.42 0.33
CA PHE A 217 -2.33 -9.52 1.18
C PHE A 217 -2.49 -10.90 1.83
N PHE A 218 -2.06 -11.96 1.15
CA PHE A 218 -2.21 -13.35 1.59
C PHE A 218 -0.91 -13.92 2.16
N ALA A 219 -0.73 -13.84 3.49
CA ALA A 219 0.53 -14.18 4.16
C ALA A 219 0.85 -15.70 4.28
N ASN A 220 -0.07 -16.61 3.92
CA ASN A 220 0.07 -18.06 4.15
C ASN A 220 -0.40 -18.91 2.94
N SER A 221 0.01 -18.55 1.73
CA SER A 221 -0.27 -19.39 0.56
C SER A 221 0.69 -20.59 0.53
N ALA A 222 0.15 -21.81 0.44
CA ALA A 222 0.97 -23.03 0.29
C ALA A 222 1.76 -23.07 -1.03
N SER A 223 1.48 -22.15 -1.95
CA SER A 223 2.18 -21.95 -3.20
C SER A 223 2.25 -20.44 -3.50
N PRO A 224 3.37 -19.77 -3.15
CA PRO A 224 3.52 -18.31 -3.26
C PRO A 224 3.31 -17.78 -4.68
N GLN A 225 3.50 -18.62 -5.70
CA GLN A 225 3.31 -18.27 -7.11
C GLN A 225 1.88 -18.47 -7.64
N SER A 226 0.95 -18.97 -6.81
CA SER A 226 -0.45 -19.15 -7.22
C SER A 226 -1.33 -18.01 -6.73
N LYS A 227 -2.21 -17.52 -7.62
CA LYS A 227 -3.22 -16.51 -7.29
C LYS A 227 -4.16 -17.03 -6.20
N GLN A 228 -4.41 -16.21 -5.19
CA GLN A 228 -5.33 -16.50 -4.09
C GLN A 228 -6.65 -15.73 -4.22
N SER A 229 -7.67 -16.21 -3.51
CA SER A 229 -8.93 -15.48 -3.33
C SER A 229 -9.56 -15.82 -1.99
N ALA A 230 -10.32 -14.89 -1.42
CA ALA A 230 -11.02 -15.07 -0.15
C ALA A 230 -12.34 -14.30 -0.11
N TRP A 231 -13.25 -14.80 0.73
CA TRP A 231 -14.45 -14.09 1.14
C TRP A 231 -14.24 -13.48 2.52
N LEU A 232 -14.58 -12.20 2.67
CA LEU A 232 -14.58 -11.50 3.94
C LEU A 232 -16.01 -11.09 4.29
N TYR A 233 -16.44 -11.41 5.50
CA TYR A 233 -17.74 -11.05 6.05
C TYR A 233 -17.53 -10.14 7.24
N GLN A 234 -18.10 -8.94 7.20
CA GLN A 234 -17.97 -7.95 8.27
C GLN A 234 -19.35 -7.59 8.82
N LEU A 235 -19.45 -7.60 10.15
CA LEU A 235 -20.63 -7.15 10.88
C LEU A 235 -20.16 -6.15 11.93
N GLY A 236 -20.84 -5.00 11.99
CA GLY A 236 -20.51 -3.92 12.90
C GLY A 236 -21.76 -3.39 13.60
N TRP A 237 -21.59 -2.99 14.85
CA TRP A 237 -22.57 -2.21 15.60
C TRP A 237 -21.88 -0.97 16.14
N GLU A 238 -22.40 0.19 15.75
CA GLU A 238 -21.91 1.49 16.17
C GLU A 238 -22.90 2.15 17.11
N TRP A 239 -22.40 2.75 18.18
CA TRP A 239 -23.16 3.62 19.08
C TRP A 239 -22.38 4.89 19.37
N VAL A 240 -23.06 6.04 19.36
CA VAL A 240 -22.48 7.34 19.74
C VAL A 240 -23.19 7.80 21.01
N PHE A 241 -22.40 8.16 22.03
CA PHE A 241 -22.90 8.61 23.35
C PHE A 241 -22.92 10.13 23.48
#